data_AF-A0A9E0XM84-F1
#
_entry.id   AF-A0A9E0XM84-F1
#
_cell.length_a   1.000
_cell.length_b   1.000
_cell.length_c   1.000
_cell.angle_alpha   90.00
_cell.angle_beta   90.00
_cell.angle_gamma   90.00
#
_symmetry.space_group_name_H-M   'P 1'
#
loop_
_entity.id
_entity.type
_entity.pdbx_description
1 polymer ?
#
loop_
_entity_poly.entity_id
_entity_poly.type
_entity_poly.pdbx_seq_one_letter_code
_entity_poly.pdbx_strand_id
1 'polypeptide(L)'
;SLYAQPGKVLFSDSAVDPSTGSVSLRALFPNAERELLPGAFVRIRFPEAVADGVLRVPQRSVLVGAQGQYVLLVDGEGKVTPRPVKIGDMSGGDFVVNEGLKGGEKVIVNGLQKARPGAVVKAIPWNPKAPPMPTAPTPPATAKK
;
A
#
# COMPACT_ATOMS: atom_id res chain seq x y z
N SER A 1 -4.18 23.36 8.74
CA SER A 1 -2.88 22.98 9.33
C SER A 1 -3.05 21.73 10.18
N LEU A 2 -2.05 20.85 10.21
CA LEU A 2 -2.04 19.67 11.08
C LEU A 2 -1.51 20.10 12.45
N TYR A 3 -2.24 19.81 13.53
CA TYR A 3 -1.74 20.05 14.88
C TYR A 3 -0.66 19.02 15.21
N ALA A 4 0.52 19.48 15.62
CA ALA A 4 1.70 18.61 15.74
C ALA A 4 1.66 17.70 16.97
N GLN A 5 0.94 18.09 18.03
CA GLN A 5 0.93 17.34 19.27
C GLN A 5 -0.17 16.27 19.28
N PRO A 6 0.18 14.99 19.53
CA PRO A 6 -0.82 13.94 19.64
C PRO A 6 -1.69 14.15 20.89
N GLY A 7 -3.01 14.01 20.72
CA GLY A 7 -3.95 14.00 21.83
C GLY A 7 -4.15 12.61 22.39
N LYS A 8 -4.55 12.54 23.66
CA LYS A 8 -5.00 11.30 24.30
C LYS A 8 -6.51 11.26 24.30
N VAL A 9 -7.10 10.19 23.78
CA VAL A 9 -8.56 9.99 23.89
C VAL A 9 -8.89 9.61 25.34
N LEU A 10 -9.78 10.38 25.95
CA LEU A 10 -10.39 10.10 27.24
C LEU A 10 -11.80 9.56 26.96
N PHE A 11 -11.93 8.24 26.94
CA PHE A 11 -13.22 7.59 26.76
C PHE A 11 -14.12 7.96 27.95
N SER A 12 -15.23 8.67 27.73
CA SER A 12 -16.00 9.22 28.85
C SER A 12 -17.50 8.96 28.81
N ASP A 13 -18.07 8.41 27.74
CA ASP A 13 -19.46 7.93 27.83
C ASP A 13 -19.78 6.89 26.78
N SER A 14 -20.25 5.73 27.22
CA SER A 14 -20.71 4.62 26.37
C SER A 14 -22.16 4.81 25.88
N ALA A 15 -22.77 5.97 26.11
CA ALA A 15 -24.10 6.27 25.57
C ALA A 15 -24.00 6.55 24.07
N VAL A 16 -24.27 5.51 23.28
CA VAL A 16 -24.64 5.65 21.87
C VAL A 16 -25.95 6.41 21.82
N ASP A 17 -26.01 7.53 21.09
CA ASP A 17 -27.30 8.16 20.80
C ASP A 17 -28.02 7.32 19.73
N PRO A 18 -29.11 6.61 20.08
CA PRO A 18 -29.78 5.68 19.16
C PRO A 18 -30.49 6.40 18.00
N SER A 19 -30.70 7.72 18.09
CA SER A 19 -31.35 8.50 17.04
C SER A 19 -30.39 8.90 15.91
N THR A 20 -29.09 9.04 16.21
CA THR A 20 -28.06 9.49 15.25
C THR A 20 -26.94 8.49 15.05
N GLY A 21 -26.88 7.40 15.84
CA GLY A 21 -25.79 6.43 15.81
C GLY A 21 -24.42 7.01 16.16
N SER A 22 -24.39 8.20 16.79
CA SER A 22 -23.17 8.92 17.10
C SER A 22 -22.69 8.62 18.53
N VAL A 23 -21.37 8.59 18.71
CA VAL A 23 -20.73 8.41 20.01
C VAL A 23 -19.95 9.66 20.36
N SER A 24 -20.14 10.17 21.58
CA SER A 24 -19.40 11.33 22.08
C SER A 24 -18.06 10.90 22.67
N LEU A 25 -16.97 11.14 21.95
CA LEU A 25 -15.60 10.95 22.48
C LEU A 25 -15.06 12.26 23.04
N ARG A 26 -14.41 12.18 24.21
CA ARG A 26 -13.59 13.27 24.74
C ARG A 26 -12.12 12.96 24.50
N ALA A 27 -11.33 13.97 24.19
CA ALA A 27 -9.89 13.82 24.00
C ALA A 27 -9.17 15.02 24.61
N LEU A 28 -8.00 14.77 25.20
CA LEU A 28 -7.14 15.75 25.82
C LEU A 28 -5.96 16.01 24.90
N PHE A 29 -5.84 17.25 24.44
CA PHE A 29 -4.72 17.72 23.62
C PHE A 29 -3.90 18.70 24.45
N PRO A 30 -2.58 18.50 24.58
CA PRO A 30 -1.73 19.50 25.22
C PRO A 30 -1.70 20.75 24.34
N ASN A 31 -2.06 21.91 24.87
CA ASN A 31 -2.19 23.18 24.15
C ASN A 31 -1.27 24.26 24.75
N ALA A 32 0.05 24.03 24.69
CA ALA A 32 1.04 24.93 25.30
C ALA A 32 1.08 26.31 24.62
N GLU A 33 0.91 26.34 23.29
CA GLU A 33 1.00 27.56 22.46
C GLU A 33 -0.35 28.26 22.28
N ARG A 34 -1.43 27.75 22.88
CA ARG A 34 -2.82 28.27 22.79
C ARG A 34 -3.38 28.32 21.36
N GLU A 35 -2.87 27.51 20.45
CA GLU A 35 -3.37 27.42 19.07
C GLU A 35 -4.81 26.89 18.98
N LEU A 36 -5.20 26.00 19.92
CA LEU A 36 -6.55 25.46 19.97
C LEU A 36 -7.47 26.39 20.75
N LEU A 37 -8.15 27.29 20.04
CA LEU A 37 -9.12 28.22 20.63
C LEU A 37 -10.46 27.52 20.94
N PRO A 38 -11.12 27.85 22.06
CA PRO A 38 -12.46 27.34 22.36
C PRO A 38 -13.47 27.70 21.27
N GLY A 39 -14.34 26.75 20.91
CA GLY A 39 -15.37 26.94 19.88
C GLY A 39 -14.89 26.68 18.44
N ALA A 40 -13.62 26.37 18.23
CA ALA A 40 -13.11 25.99 16.91
C ALA A 40 -13.57 24.59 16.49
N PHE A 41 -13.90 24.43 15.20
CA PHE A 41 -14.11 23.11 14.60
C PHE A 41 -12.76 22.48 14.24
N VAL A 42 -12.53 21.25 14.72
CA VAL A 42 -11.32 20.48 14.44
C VAL A 42 -11.68 19.15 13.77
N ARG A 43 -10.83 18.71 12.84
CA ARG A 43 -10.95 17.39 12.22
C ARG A 43 -9.84 16.50 12.78
N ILE A 44 -10.23 15.52 13.57
CA ILE A 44 -9.30 14.57 14.18
C ILE A 44 -9.07 13.42 13.21
N ARG A 45 -7.82 13.00 13.06
CA ARG A 45 -7.47 11.75 12.40
C ARG A 45 -7.20 10.73 13.49
N PHE A 46 -8.07 9.73 13.59
CA PHE A 46 -7.93 8.64 14.56
C PHE A 46 -7.44 7.39 13.80
N PRO A 47 -6.24 6.88 14.09
CA PRO A 47 -5.81 5.60 13.54
C PRO A 47 -6.58 4.48 14.26
N GLU A 48 -7.56 3.89 13.58
CA GLU A 48 -8.45 2.87 14.14
C GLU A 48 -7.77 1.51 14.28
N ALA A 49 -6.89 1.17 13.33
CA ALA A 49 -6.07 -0.04 13.38
C ALA A 49 -4.71 0.24 12.75
N VAL A 50 -3.64 0.05 13.51
CA VAL A 50 -2.29 -0.04 12.96
C VAL A 50 -2.07 -1.51 12.65
N ALA A 51 -2.10 -1.87 11.38
CA ALA A 51 -1.72 -3.21 10.96
C ALA A 51 -0.19 -3.33 11.00
N ASP A 52 0.35 -3.75 12.14
CA ASP A 52 1.78 -4.02 12.28
C ASP A 52 2.18 -5.23 11.44
N GLY A 53 3.25 -5.10 10.66
CA GLY A 53 3.78 -6.19 9.84
C GLY A 53 3.18 -6.35 8.44
N VAL A 54 2.33 -5.42 7.97
CA VAL A 54 1.81 -5.48 6.59
C VAL A 54 2.82 -4.99 5.57
N LEU A 55 2.91 -5.73 4.45
CA LEU A 55 3.82 -5.41 3.35
C LEU A 55 3.06 -4.72 2.23
N ARG A 56 3.58 -3.59 1.76
CA ARG A 56 3.01 -2.89 0.61
C ARG A 56 3.66 -3.38 -0.67
N VAL A 57 2.84 -3.84 -1.61
CA VAL A 57 3.28 -4.26 -2.94
C VAL A 57 2.53 -3.48 -4.02
N PRO A 58 3.20 -3.06 -5.11
CA PRO A 58 2.52 -2.38 -6.20
C PRO A 58 1.41 -3.24 -6.81
N GLN A 59 0.28 -2.62 -7.18
CA GLN A 59 -0.86 -3.36 -7.76
C GLN A 59 -0.47 -4.26 -8.93
N ARG A 60 0.42 -3.77 -9.80
CA ARG A 60 0.92 -4.48 -10.97
C ARG A 60 1.69 -5.77 -10.66
N SER A 61 2.18 -5.99 -9.44
CA SER A 61 2.87 -7.25 -9.09
C SER A 61 1.92 -8.39 -8.73
N VAL A 62 0.63 -8.09 -8.51
CA VAL A 62 -0.36 -9.09 -8.12
C VAL A 62 -0.98 -9.70 -9.38
N LEU A 63 -0.88 -11.02 -9.49
CA LEU A 63 -1.54 -11.82 -10.53
C LEU A 63 -2.78 -12.49 -9.96
N VAL A 64 -3.80 -12.66 -10.80
CA VAL A 64 -5.02 -13.39 -10.46
C VAL A 64 -5.00 -14.73 -11.19
N GLY A 65 -5.12 -15.82 -10.45
CA GLY A 65 -5.20 -17.18 -10.98
C GLY A 65 -6.48 -17.89 -10.55
N ALA A 66 -6.64 -19.14 -10.97
CA ALA A 66 -7.82 -19.95 -10.67
C ALA A 66 -8.02 -20.23 -9.17
N GLN A 67 -6.95 -20.18 -8.37
CA GLN A 67 -6.97 -20.44 -6.92
C GLN A 67 -6.93 -19.16 -6.08
N GLY A 68 -6.97 -17.98 -6.71
CA GLY A 68 -6.89 -16.69 -6.03
C GLY A 68 -5.71 -15.83 -6.48
N GLN A 69 -5.39 -14.82 -5.69
CA GLN A 69 -4.32 -13.86 -5.96
C GLN A 69 -2.96 -14.43 -5.54
N TYR A 70 -1.95 -14.21 -6.37
CA TYR A 70 -0.58 -14.65 -6.10
C TYR A 70 0.42 -13.64 -6.66
N VAL A 71 1.63 -13.66 -6.09
CA VAL A 71 2.77 -12.87 -6.57
C VAL A 71 3.89 -13.79 -7.01
N LEU A 72 4.77 -13.28 -7.88
CA LEU A 72 5.98 -13.99 -8.27
C LEU A 72 7.15 -13.45 -7.43
N LEU A 73 7.80 -14.35 -6.70
CA LEU A 73 8.99 -14.09 -5.90
C LEU A 73 10.24 -14.48 -6.67
N VAL A 74 11.34 -13.77 -6.41
CA VAL A 74 12.68 -14.13 -6.90
C VAL A 74 13.53 -14.56 -5.72
N ASP A 75 13.91 -15.84 -5.70
CA ASP A 75 14.80 -16.41 -4.70
C ASP A 75 16.24 -15.89 -4.85
N GLY A 76 17.10 -16.12 -3.84
CA GLY A 76 18.51 -15.69 -3.87
C GLY A 76 19.31 -16.22 -5.07
N GLU A 77 18.85 -17.33 -5.67
CA GLU A 77 19.41 -17.96 -6.86
C GLU A 77 18.85 -17.38 -8.18
N GLY A 78 17.97 -16.37 -8.11
CA GLY A 78 17.34 -15.75 -9.28
C GLY A 78 16.17 -16.55 -9.86
N LYS A 79 15.69 -17.58 -9.16
CA LYS A 79 14.57 -18.42 -9.61
C LYS A 79 13.22 -17.81 -9.24
N VAL A 80 12.26 -17.89 -10.16
CA VAL A 80 10.90 -17.39 -9.94
C VAL A 80 10.00 -18.45 -9.31
N THR A 81 9.45 -18.14 -8.14
CA THR A 81 8.52 -19.02 -7.41
C THR A 81 7.18 -18.31 -7.19
N PRO A 82 6.03 -18.89 -7.62
CA PRO A 82 4.72 -18.32 -7.36
C PRO A 82 4.34 -18.51 -5.89
N ARG A 83 3.82 -17.45 -5.26
CA ARG A 83 3.39 -17.45 -3.87
C ARG A 83 1.96 -16.94 -3.77
N PRO A 84 1.00 -17.74 -3.26
CA PRO A 84 -0.34 -17.24 -2.99
C PRO A 84 -0.25 -16.16 -1.89
N VAL A 85 -0.95 -15.05 -2.09
CA VAL A 85 -0.99 -13.94 -1.14
C VAL A 85 -2.41 -13.50 -0.88
N LYS A 86 -2.66 -13.04 0.34
CA LYS A 86 -3.94 -12.43 0.72
C LYS A 86 -3.73 -10.93 0.78
N ILE A 87 -4.25 -10.22 -0.21
CA ILE A 87 -4.27 -8.75 -0.19
C ILE A 87 -5.45 -8.26 0.64
N GLY A 88 -5.23 -7.15 1.34
CA GLY A 88 -6.25 -6.37 2.02
C GLY A 88 -6.50 -5.06 1.27
N ASP A 89 -6.59 -3.98 2.04
CA ASP A 89 -6.89 -2.65 1.52
C ASP A 89 -5.84 -2.12 0.56
N MET A 90 -6.29 -1.21 -0.31
CA MET A 90 -5.41 -0.44 -1.18
C MET A 90 -4.99 0.84 -0.46
N SER A 91 -3.69 1.08 -0.37
CA SER A 91 -3.12 2.30 0.21
C SER A 91 -2.45 3.11 -0.89
N GLY A 92 -3.17 4.07 -1.46
CA GLY A 92 -2.69 4.85 -2.60
C GLY A 92 -2.63 4.01 -3.88
N GLY A 93 -1.42 3.76 -4.41
CA GLY A 93 -1.17 2.94 -5.61
C GLY A 93 -0.67 1.51 -5.32
N ASP A 94 -0.58 1.14 -4.04
CA ASP A 94 -0.05 -0.14 -3.58
C ASP A 94 -1.14 -0.93 -2.85
N PHE A 95 -1.11 -2.26 -2.99
CA PHE A 95 -1.90 -3.17 -2.17
C PHE A 95 -1.18 -3.50 -0.88
N VAL A 96 -1.94 -3.55 0.21
CA VAL A 96 -1.48 -4.06 1.50
C VAL A 96 -1.61 -5.58 1.48
N VAL A 97 -0.51 -6.30 1.67
CA VAL A 97 -0.52 -7.76 1.81
C VAL A 97 -0.63 -8.09 3.29
N ASN A 98 -1.70 -8.80 3.64
CA ASN A 98 -1.98 -9.25 5.00
C ASN A 98 -1.29 -10.60 5.28
N GLU A 99 -1.26 -11.51 4.31
CA GLU A 99 -0.68 -12.85 4.47
C GLU A 99 0.04 -13.32 3.21
N GLY A 100 1.06 -14.16 3.39
CA GLY A 100 1.72 -14.90 2.30
C GLY A 100 3.11 -14.41 1.91
N LEU A 101 3.50 -13.20 2.35
CA LEU A 101 4.82 -12.60 2.15
C LEU A 101 5.54 -12.38 3.48
N LYS A 102 6.84 -12.67 3.53
CA LYS A 102 7.74 -12.33 4.63
C LYS A 102 8.58 -11.12 4.23
N GLY A 103 8.76 -10.18 5.16
CA GLY A 103 9.55 -8.98 4.89
C GLY A 103 10.97 -9.35 4.44
N GLY A 104 11.46 -8.70 3.37
CA GLY A 104 12.78 -8.96 2.79
C GLY A 104 12.77 -9.77 1.48
N GLU A 105 11.61 -10.26 1.04
CA GLU A 105 11.47 -10.99 -0.23
C GLU A 105 11.43 -10.06 -1.45
N LYS A 106 12.00 -10.50 -2.58
CA LYS A 106 12.02 -9.74 -3.84
C LYS A 106 10.82 -10.12 -4.69
N VAL A 107 9.88 -9.18 -4.86
CA VAL A 107 8.68 -9.35 -5.69
C VAL A 107 8.91 -8.81 -7.10
N ILE A 108 8.42 -9.52 -8.12
CA ILE A 108 8.47 -9.06 -9.51
C ILE A 108 7.35 -8.04 -9.76
N VAL A 109 7.74 -6.81 -10.06
CA VAL A 109 6.81 -5.69 -10.32
C VAL A 109 6.58 -5.48 -11.82
N ASN A 110 7.63 -5.60 -12.63
CA ASN A 110 7.59 -5.45 -14.08
C ASN A 110 8.18 -6.71 -14.74
N GLY A 111 7.65 -7.10 -15.90
CA GLY A 111 8.13 -8.25 -16.65
C GLY A 111 7.40 -9.57 -16.35
N LEU A 112 6.22 -9.51 -15.72
CA LEU A 112 5.38 -10.69 -15.42
C LEU A 112 5.04 -11.54 -16.66
N GLN A 113 4.95 -10.92 -17.85
CA GLN A 113 4.75 -11.67 -19.11
C GLN A 113 5.95 -12.53 -19.52
N LYS A 114 7.17 -12.15 -19.11
CA LYS A 114 8.42 -12.88 -19.41
C LYS A 114 8.87 -13.75 -18.24
N ALA A 115 8.46 -13.42 -17.01
CA ALA A 115 8.73 -14.20 -15.81
C ALA A 115 7.72 -15.34 -15.68
N ARG A 116 8.05 -16.51 -16.23
CA ARG A 116 7.30 -17.75 -15.99
C ARG A 116 7.74 -18.39 -14.66
N PRO A 117 6.84 -19.10 -13.95
CA PRO A 117 7.22 -19.93 -12.82
C PRO A 117 8.39 -20.86 -13.18
N GLY A 118 9.48 -20.81 -12.43
CA GLY A 118 10.71 -21.58 -12.67
C GLY A 118 11.74 -20.95 -13.63
N ALA A 119 11.45 -19.79 -14.22
CA ALA A 119 12.44 -19.07 -15.03
C ALA A 119 13.52 -18.43 -14.15
N VAL A 120 14.74 -18.32 -14.65
CA VAL A 120 15.82 -17.54 -14.03
C VAL A 120 15.70 -16.10 -14.51
N VAL A 121 15.46 -15.16 -13.59
CA VAL A 121 15.33 -13.74 -13.90
C VAL A 121 16.42 -12.93 -13.20
N LYS A 122 17.00 -11.96 -13.91
CA LYS A 122 17.85 -10.94 -13.29
C LYS A 122 16.96 -9.88 -12.64
N ALA A 123 16.94 -9.86 -11.32
CA ALA A 123 16.25 -8.82 -10.56
C ALA A 123 17.00 -7.48 -10.70
N ILE A 124 16.33 -6.48 -11.26
CA ILE A 124 16.78 -5.08 -11.25
C ILE A 124 15.98 -4.36 -10.16
N PRO A 125 16.61 -3.58 -9.26
CA PRO A 125 15.89 -2.84 -8.23
C PRO A 125 14.82 -1.94 -8.86
N TRP A 126 13.57 -2.15 -8.44
CA TRP A 126 12.44 -1.37 -8.94
C TRP A 126 12.52 0.07 -8.42
N ASN A 127 12.69 1.04 -9.33
CA ASN A 127 12.64 2.47 -8.99
C ASN A 127 11.27 3.05 -9.41
N PRO A 128 10.39 3.41 -8.47
CA PRO A 128 9.06 3.96 -8.77
C PRO A 128 9.09 5.37 -9.40
N LYS A 129 10.26 6.04 -9.48
CA LYS A 129 10.43 7.39 -10.07
C LYS A 129 11.09 7.40 -11.45
N ALA A 130 11.20 6.25 -12.12
CA ALA A 130 11.71 6.25 -13.50
C ALA A 130 10.58 6.69 -14.46
N PRO A 131 10.76 7.76 -15.27
CA PRO A 131 9.83 8.09 -16.33
C PRO A 131 9.68 6.87 -17.26
N PRO A 132 8.49 6.66 -17.87
CA PRO A 132 8.31 5.59 -18.84
C PRO A 132 9.40 5.71 -19.90
N MET A 133 10.22 4.67 -20.04
CA MET A 133 11.20 4.63 -21.12
C MET A 133 10.43 4.75 -22.45
N PRO A 134 10.87 5.63 -23.36
CA PRO A 134 10.24 5.78 -24.65
C PRO A 134 10.26 4.45 -25.38
N THR A 135 9.07 4.03 -25.80
CA THR A 135 8.84 2.92 -26.74
C THR A 135 9.85 3.04 -27.88
N ALA A 136 10.63 1.98 -28.12
CA ALA A 136 11.56 1.91 -29.23
C ALA A 136 10.84 2.32 -30.53
N PRO A 137 11.44 3.18 -31.38
CA PRO A 137 10.84 3.56 -32.64
C PRO A 137 10.80 2.33 -33.56
N THR A 138 9.61 2.01 -34.05
CA THR A 138 9.41 1.09 -35.16
C THR A 138 10.28 1.52 -36.34
N PRO A 139 11.08 0.63 -36.97
CA PRO A 139 11.86 0.97 -38.15
C PRO A 139 10.92 1.41 -39.29
N PRO A 140 11.25 2.45 -40.06
CA PRO A 140 10.47 2.81 -41.24
C PRO A 140 10.56 1.69 -42.28
N ALA A 141 9.41 1.24 -42.75
CA ALA A 141 9.31 0.32 -43.88
C ALA A 141 9.89 0.99 -45.13
N THR A 142 10.88 0.32 -45.72
CA THR A 142 11.46 0.63 -47.02
C THR A 142 10.39 0.55 -48.10
N ALA A 143 9.93 1.69 -48.63
CA ALA A 143 9.15 1.74 -49.86
C ALA A 143 10.07 2.09 -51.03
N LYS A 144 10.28 1.09 -51.87
CA LYS A 144 11.02 1.12 -53.13
C LYS A 144 10.04 1.47 -54.25
N LYS A 145 10.20 2.60 -54.92
CA LYS A 145 9.93 2.79 -56.36
C LYS A 145 10.41 4.15 -56.85
#